data_AF-A0A4Q7NAI2-F1
#
_entry.id   AF-A0A4Q7NAI2-F1
#
_cell.length_a   1.000
_cell.length_b   1.000
_cell.length_c   1.000
_cell.angle_alpha   90.00
_cell.angle_beta   90.00
_cell.angle_gamma   90.00
#
_symmetry.space_group_name_H-M   'P 1'
#
loop_
_entity.id
_entity.type
_entity.pdbx_description
1 polymer ?
#
loop_
_entity_poly.entity_id
_entity_poly.type
_entity_poly.pdbx_seq_one_letter_code
_entity_poly.pdbx_strand_id
1 'polypeptide(L)'
;MNDKTILIREPEEPAPAGQTVFDVIGGEARVRELVDRFYDLMDLDADLAELRAAHGPSLDQAREKLFWFLCGWMGGPDYYIRRFGHPRLRARHLPFSIGTKERDQWVVCMGRAMQQVGVEPALADKLLASFYNTADWMRNRPE
;
A
#
# COMPACT_ATOMS: atom_id res chain seq x y z
N MET A 1 -45.07 20.40 -29.18
CA MET A 1 -43.74 19.75 -29.27
C MET A 1 -42.76 20.70 -28.60
N ASN A 2 -42.36 20.41 -27.37
CA ASN A 2 -41.48 21.30 -26.60
C ASN A 2 -40.04 20.91 -26.88
N ASP A 3 -39.34 21.78 -27.61
CA ASP A 3 -37.89 21.70 -27.79
C ASP A 3 -37.21 22.15 -26.50
N LYS A 4 -36.71 21.19 -25.73
CA LYS A 4 -35.78 21.44 -24.62
C LYS A 4 -34.38 21.30 -25.18
N THR A 5 -33.78 22.42 -25.58
CA THR A 5 -32.35 22.53 -25.83
C THR A 5 -31.61 22.08 -24.57
N ILE A 6 -31.01 20.89 -24.63
CA ILE A 6 -30.11 20.37 -23.61
C ILE A 6 -28.85 21.23 -23.67
N LEU A 7 -28.62 22.04 -22.62
CA LEU A 7 -27.32 22.64 -22.38
C LEU A 7 -26.35 21.51 -22.08
N ILE A 8 -25.50 21.18 -23.04
CA ILE A 8 -24.35 20.30 -22.83
C ILE A 8 -23.43 21.03 -21.86
N ARG A 9 -23.35 20.56 -20.62
CA ARG A 9 -22.41 21.06 -19.62
C ARG A 9 -21.01 20.63 -20.08
N GLU A 10 -20.14 21.60 -20.35
CA GLU A 10 -18.73 21.33 -20.66
C GLU A 10 -18.10 20.51 -19.52
N PRO A 11 -17.15 19.60 -19.81
CA PRO A 11 -16.44 18.88 -18.77
C PRO A 11 -15.62 19.88 -17.94
N GLU A 12 -15.84 19.89 -16.63
CA GLU A 12 -14.97 20.62 -15.69
C GLU A 12 -13.55 20.07 -15.83
N GLU A 13 -12.60 20.94 -16.19
CA GLU A 13 -11.17 20.65 -16.13
C GLU A 13 -10.79 20.19 -14.71
N PRO A 14 -10.01 19.12 -14.54
CA PRO A 14 -9.59 18.69 -13.22
C PRO A 14 -8.74 19.78 -12.56
N ALA A 15 -9.03 20.07 -11.29
CA ALA A 15 -8.26 21.00 -10.49
C ALA A 15 -6.75 20.69 -10.55
N PRO A 16 -5.86 21.70 -10.49
CA PRO A 16 -4.43 21.48 -10.49
C PRO A 16 -4.06 20.57 -9.31
N ALA A 17 -3.49 19.40 -9.63
CA ALA A 17 -3.16 18.40 -8.63
C ALA A 17 -2.07 18.96 -7.69
N GLY A 18 -2.38 19.05 -6.39
CA GLY A 18 -1.33 19.13 -5.38
C GLY A 18 -0.39 17.93 -5.50
N GLN A 19 0.84 18.05 -4.97
CA GLN A 19 1.80 16.94 -4.99
C GLN A 19 1.17 15.67 -4.39
N THR A 20 1.28 14.56 -5.11
CA THR A 20 0.80 13.26 -4.63
C THR A 20 1.70 12.73 -3.51
N VAL A 21 1.23 11.75 -2.75
CA VAL A 21 2.09 11.06 -1.75
C VAL A 21 3.31 10.44 -2.42
N PHE A 22 3.15 9.95 -3.67
CA PHE A 22 4.22 9.41 -4.49
C PHE A 22 5.28 10.47 -4.82
N ASP A 23 4.86 11.70 -5.14
CA ASP A 23 5.81 12.81 -5.38
C ASP A 23 6.54 13.18 -4.08
N VAL A 24 5.81 13.29 -2.97
CA VAL A 24 6.35 13.71 -1.66
C VAL A 24 7.34 12.68 -1.09
N ILE A 25 7.09 11.37 -1.25
CA ILE A 25 8.00 10.33 -0.76
C ILE A 25 9.30 10.23 -1.59
N GLY A 26 9.33 10.84 -2.78
CA GLY A 26 10.47 10.85 -3.70
C GLY A 26 10.37 9.83 -4.85
N GLY A 27 9.15 9.44 -5.22
CA GLY A 27 8.85 8.64 -6.41
C GLY A 27 9.30 7.19 -6.35
N GLU A 28 9.46 6.58 -7.52
CA GLU A 28 9.60 5.14 -7.69
C GLU A 28 10.79 4.54 -6.93
N ALA A 29 11.96 5.17 -7.02
CA ALA A 29 13.17 4.69 -6.37
C ALA A 29 12.99 4.60 -4.84
N ARG A 30 12.28 5.57 -4.25
CA ARG A 30 12.01 5.62 -2.81
C ARG A 30 10.94 4.63 -2.36
N VAL A 31 9.91 4.41 -3.18
CA VAL A 31 8.94 3.34 -2.94
C VAL A 31 9.62 1.97 -3.02
N ARG A 32 10.54 1.77 -3.98
CA ARG A 32 11.33 0.56 -4.09
C ARG A 32 12.18 0.32 -2.84
N GLU A 33 12.96 1.30 -2.43
CA GLU A 33 13.80 1.21 -1.24
C GLU A 33 12.98 0.88 0.02
N LEU A 34 11.82 1.52 0.20
CA LEU A 34 10.90 1.25 1.30
C LEU A 34 10.41 -0.21 1.29
N VAL A 35 9.92 -0.68 0.14
CA VAL A 35 9.40 -2.05 0.01
C VAL A 35 10.49 -3.09 0.17
N ASP A 36 11.68 -2.80 -0.36
CA ASP A 36 12.80 -3.70 -0.21
C ASP A 36 13.18 -3.82 1.28
N ARG A 37 13.28 -2.69 1.98
CA ARG A 37 13.60 -2.71 3.40
C ARG A 37 12.52 -3.38 4.24
N PHE A 38 11.26 -3.20 3.89
CA PHE A 38 10.13 -3.88 4.55
C PHE A 38 10.26 -5.40 4.48
N TYR A 39 10.55 -5.97 3.31
CA TYR A 39 10.70 -7.42 3.21
C TYR A 39 12.04 -7.93 3.74
N ASP A 40 13.10 -7.12 3.74
CA ASP A 40 14.35 -7.47 4.41
C ASP A 40 14.15 -7.59 5.91
N LEU A 41 13.50 -6.60 6.54
CA LEU A 41 13.19 -6.63 7.96
C LEU A 41 12.31 -7.83 8.32
N MET A 42 11.30 -8.14 7.50
CA MET A 42 10.44 -9.31 7.71
C MET A 42 11.22 -10.64 7.76
N ASP A 43 12.31 -10.75 6.99
CA ASP A 43 13.13 -11.97 6.96
C ASP A 43 14.21 -11.99 8.07
N LEU A 44 14.68 -10.80 8.49
CA LEU A 44 15.79 -10.65 9.45
C LEU A 44 15.33 -10.58 10.92
N ASP A 45 14.22 -9.90 11.20
CA ASP A 45 13.81 -9.59 12.57
C ASP A 45 12.96 -10.73 13.16
N ALA A 46 13.49 -11.39 14.19
CA ALA A 46 12.85 -12.56 14.81
C ALA A 46 11.47 -12.26 15.43
N ASP A 47 11.18 -11.01 15.79
CA ASP A 47 9.88 -10.61 16.34
C ASP A 47 8.79 -10.43 15.27
N LEU A 48 9.14 -10.55 13.98
CA LEU A 48 8.24 -10.56 12.83
C LEU A 48 7.91 -11.98 12.32
N ALA A 49 8.21 -13.01 13.11
CA ALA A 49 8.15 -14.41 12.69
C ALA A 49 6.75 -14.89 12.24
N GLU A 50 5.65 -14.38 12.83
CA GLU A 50 4.30 -14.83 12.44
C GLU A 50 3.91 -14.27 11.08
N LEU A 51 4.19 -12.99 10.85
CA LEU A 51 4.03 -12.35 9.56
C LEU A 51 4.89 -13.06 8.51
N ARG A 52 6.14 -13.39 8.84
CA ARG A 52 7.03 -14.11 7.93
C ARG A 52 6.52 -15.52 7.61
N ALA A 53 5.96 -16.22 8.59
CA ALA A 53 5.37 -17.56 8.43
C ALA A 53 4.09 -17.54 7.58
N ALA A 54 3.38 -16.41 7.51
CA ALA A 54 2.24 -16.23 6.61
C ALA A 54 2.65 -16.13 5.11
N HIS A 55 3.94 -16.03 4.82
CA HIS A 55 4.49 -15.99 3.46
C HIS A 55 5.10 -17.33 3.05
N GLY A 56 5.22 -17.52 1.73
CA GLY A 56 5.88 -18.69 1.16
C GLY A 56 7.39 -18.76 1.45
N PRO A 57 8.09 -19.74 0.86
CA PRO A 57 9.53 -19.93 1.08
C PRO A 57 10.37 -18.74 0.62
N SER A 58 9.89 -17.95 -0.35
CA SER A 58 10.52 -16.71 -0.82
C SER A 58 9.53 -15.53 -0.75
N LEU A 59 10.09 -14.33 -0.56
CA LEU A 59 9.39 -13.04 -0.52
C LEU A 59 9.42 -12.30 -1.86
N ASP A 60 10.14 -12.78 -2.87
CA ASP A 60 10.44 -12.02 -4.10
C ASP A 60 9.17 -11.57 -4.84
N GLN A 61 8.20 -12.48 -4.98
CA GLN A 61 6.95 -12.14 -5.65
C GLN A 61 6.07 -11.19 -4.82
N ALA A 62 6.11 -11.32 -3.48
CA ALA A 62 5.38 -10.46 -2.58
C ALA A 62 5.97 -9.03 -2.60
N ARG A 63 7.29 -8.93 -2.67
CA ARG A 63 8.07 -7.70 -2.86
C ARG A 63 7.67 -6.94 -4.11
N GLU A 64 7.67 -7.59 -5.27
CA GLU A 64 7.25 -6.95 -6.51
C GLU A 64 5.79 -6.51 -6.49
N LYS A 65 4.89 -7.36 -5.97
CA LYS A 65 3.47 -7.02 -5.86
C LYS A 65 3.22 -5.81 -4.96
N LEU A 66 3.90 -5.72 -3.82
CA LEU A 66 3.74 -4.59 -2.91
C LEU A 66 4.30 -3.31 -3.53
N PHE A 67 5.46 -3.35 -4.18
CA PHE A 67 5.99 -2.20 -4.90
C PHE A 67 5.02 -1.68 -5.97
N TRP A 68 4.57 -2.55 -6.87
CA TRP A 68 3.62 -2.15 -7.91
C TRP A 68 2.32 -1.59 -7.33
N PHE A 69 1.87 -2.15 -6.20
CA PHE A 69 0.70 -1.66 -5.49
C PHE A 69 0.92 -0.28 -4.90
N LEU A 70 2.02 -0.07 -4.15
CA LEU A 70 2.31 1.20 -3.49
C LEU A 70 2.60 2.34 -4.47
N CYS A 71 3.22 2.07 -5.63
CA CYS A 71 3.37 3.07 -6.69
C CYS A 71 2.02 3.68 -7.08
N GLY A 72 1.03 2.85 -7.43
CA GLY A 72 -0.30 3.34 -7.80
C GLY A 72 -1.09 3.88 -6.60
N TRP A 73 -1.03 3.20 -5.45
CA TRP A 73 -1.77 3.59 -4.25
C TRP A 73 -1.36 4.98 -3.71
N MET A 74 -0.10 5.37 -3.87
CA MET A 74 0.40 6.70 -3.49
C MET A 74 0.14 7.79 -4.54
N GLY A 75 -0.51 7.46 -5.67
CA GLY A 75 -0.82 8.39 -6.76
C GLY A 75 0.19 8.42 -7.91
N GLY A 76 1.13 7.48 -7.94
CA GLY A 76 2.09 7.28 -9.03
C GLY A 76 1.59 6.33 -10.12
N PRO A 77 2.49 5.67 -10.87
CA PRO A 77 2.10 4.76 -11.96
C PRO A 77 1.33 3.52 -11.47
N ASP A 78 0.20 3.23 -12.14
CA ASP A 78 -0.70 2.10 -11.86
C ASP A 78 -0.16 0.72 -12.28
N TYR A 79 1.05 0.36 -11.87
CA TYR A 79 1.70 -0.90 -12.25
C TYR A 79 0.90 -2.14 -11.85
N TYR A 80 0.28 -2.12 -10.67
CA TYR A 80 -0.51 -3.24 -10.17
C TYR A 80 -1.79 -3.42 -10.96
N ILE A 81 -2.53 -2.33 -11.21
CA ILE A 81 -3.82 -2.39 -11.92
C ILE A 81 -3.60 -2.84 -13.36
N ARG A 82 -2.56 -2.34 -14.04
CA ARG A 82 -2.23 -2.77 -15.40
C ARG A 82 -1.92 -4.27 -15.50
N ARG A 83 -1.37 -4.88 -14.46
CA ARG A 83 -0.97 -6.29 -14.43
C ARG A 83 -2.07 -7.22 -13.92
N PHE A 84 -2.86 -6.78 -12.94
CA PHE A 84 -3.76 -7.64 -12.19
C PHE A 84 -5.20 -7.12 -12.10
N GLY A 85 -5.51 -5.99 -12.71
CA GLY A 85 -6.80 -5.32 -12.60
C GLY A 85 -7.04 -4.74 -11.19
N HIS A 86 -8.33 -4.53 -10.87
CA HIS A 86 -8.75 -3.94 -9.61
C HIS A 86 -8.10 -4.64 -8.39
N PRO A 87 -7.55 -3.89 -7.40
CA PRO A 87 -6.79 -4.49 -6.30
C PRO A 87 -7.53 -5.56 -5.51
N ARG A 88 -8.82 -5.34 -5.21
CA ARG A 88 -9.69 -6.26 -4.45
C ARG A 88 -8.95 -6.82 -3.21
N LEU A 89 -8.28 -5.94 -2.46
CA LEU A 89 -7.29 -6.30 -1.44
C LEU A 89 -7.80 -7.37 -0.48
N ARG A 90 -8.93 -7.11 0.20
CA ARG A 90 -9.49 -8.07 1.16
C ARG A 90 -9.75 -9.44 0.54
N ALA A 91 -10.34 -9.51 -0.65
CA ALA A 91 -10.60 -10.78 -1.33
C ALA A 91 -9.31 -11.56 -1.63
N ARG A 92 -8.21 -10.86 -1.95
CA ARG A 92 -6.88 -11.48 -2.18
C ARG A 92 -6.18 -11.89 -0.87
N HIS A 93 -6.61 -11.36 0.27
CA HIS A 93 -6.08 -11.72 1.59
C HIS A 93 -6.92 -12.79 2.32
N LEU A 94 -8.15 -13.06 1.90
CA LEU A 94 -9.01 -14.13 2.44
C LEU A 94 -8.39 -15.55 2.44
N PRO A 95 -7.52 -15.93 1.48
CA PRO A 95 -6.86 -17.24 1.51
C PRO A 95 -5.83 -17.43 2.65
N PHE A 96 -5.40 -16.34 3.30
CA PHE A 96 -4.41 -16.39 4.37
C PHE A 96 -5.07 -16.26 5.74
N SER A 97 -4.45 -16.79 6.79
CA SER A 97 -4.92 -16.61 8.16
C SER A 97 -4.31 -15.32 8.73
N ILE A 98 -5.14 -14.28 8.95
CA ILE A 98 -4.67 -12.95 9.39
C ILE A 98 -5.43 -12.53 10.65
N GLY A 99 -4.75 -12.59 11.79
CA GLY A 99 -5.20 -12.06 13.07
C GLY A 99 -4.51 -10.75 13.44
N THR A 100 -4.64 -10.37 14.71
CA THR A 100 -4.05 -9.16 15.30
C THR A 100 -2.54 -9.22 15.28
N LYS A 101 -1.94 -10.39 15.52
CA LYS A 101 -0.49 -10.54 15.62
C LYS A 101 0.20 -10.33 14.27
N GLU A 102 -0.33 -10.90 13.18
CA GLU A 102 0.19 -10.69 11.83
C GLU A 102 -0.02 -9.24 11.38
N ARG A 103 -1.18 -8.64 11.70
CA ARG A 103 -1.48 -7.23 11.45
C ARG A 103 -0.48 -6.31 12.17
N ASP A 104 -0.28 -6.52 13.47
CA ASP A 104 0.63 -5.71 14.29
C ASP A 104 2.06 -5.82 13.79
N GLN A 105 2.53 -7.03 13.50
CA GLN A 105 3.87 -7.24 12.93
C GLN A 105 4.01 -6.57 11.56
N TRP A 106 2.97 -6.59 10.71
CA TRP A 106 3.01 -5.89 9.42
C TRP A 106 3.17 -4.38 9.61
N VAL A 107 2.40 -3.78 10.52
CA VAL A 107 2.46 -2.34 10.81
C VAL A 107 3.80 -1.96 11.44
N VAL A 108 4.30 -2.76 12.39
CA VAL A 108 5.63 -2.56 13.00
C VAL A 108 6.73 -2.63 11.95
N CYS A 109 6.67 -3.62 11.06
CA CYS A 109 7.64 -3.78 9.99
C CYS A 109 7.64 -2.57 9.04
N MET A 110 6.45 -2.11 8.61
CA MET A 110 6.33 -0.92 7.74
C MET A 110 6.84 0.35 8.44
N GLY A 111 6.53 0.53 9.73
CA GLY A 111 7.05 1.64 10.53
C GLY A 111 8.58 1.64 10.62
N ARG A 112 9.19 0.48 10.92
CA ARG A 112 10.65 0.32 10.94
C ARG A 112 11.28 0.59 9.57
N ALA A 113 10.66 0.09 8.51
CA ALA A 113 11.14 0.30 7.14
C ALA A 113 11.15 1.80 6.81
N MET A 114 10.04 2.51 7.04
CA MET A 114 9.95 3.96 6.83
C MET A 114 10.98 4.74 7.63
N GLN A 115 11.20 4.37 8.90
CA GLN A 115 12.22 4.99 9.75
C GLN A 115 13.64 4.77 9.17
N GLN A 116 13.97 3.54 8.77
CA GLN A 116 15.33 3.20 8.35
C GLN A 116 15.69 3.76 6.97
N VAL A 117 14.71 3.88 6.07
CA VAL A 117 14.93 4.55 4.78
C VAL A 117 14.83 6.08 4.90
N GLY A 118 14.48 6.63 6.06
CA GLY A 118 14.44 8.07 6.30
C GLY A 118 13.24 8.77 5.68
N VAL A 119 12.05 8.17 5.73
CA VAL A 119 10.79 8.88 5.43
C VAL A 119 10.60 10.00 6.46
N GLU A 120 10.21 11.19 6.01
CA GLU A 120 9.96 12.33 6.88
C GLU A 120 8.91 11.97 7.96
N PRO A 121 9.13 12.28 9.25
CA PRO A 121 8.27 11.81 10.33
C PRO A 121 6.78 12.13 10.18
N ALA A 122 6.42 13.35 9.78
CA ALA A 122 5.01 13.73 9.62
C ALA A 122 4.34 13.00 8.44
N LEU A 123 5.07 12.69 7.37
CA LEU A 123 4.61 11.80 6.31
C LEU A 123 4.49 10.35 6.81
N ALA A 124 5.49 9.86 7.54
CA ALA A 124 5.49 8.51 8.07
C ALA A 124 4.29 8.26 9.00
N ASP A 125 3.94 9.21 9.87
CA ASP A 125 2.78 9.11 10.76
C ASP A 125 1.46 8.99 9.98
N LYS A 126 1.29 9.80 8.93
CA LYS A 126 0.09 9.77 8.06
C LYS A 126 0.00 8.43 7.33
N LEU A 127 1.11 7.99 6.74
CA LEU A 127 1.20 6.70 6.05
C LEU A 127 0.90 5.54 7.00
N LEU A 128 1.49 5.55 8.20
CA LEU A 128 1.30 4.50 9.20
C LEU A 128 -0.16 4.40 9.64
N ALA A 129 -0.85 5.53 9.82
CA ALA A 129 -2.28 5.55 10.11
C ALA A 129 -3.12 4.93 8.97
N SER A 130 -2.84 5.31 7.71
CA SER A 130 -3.52 4.73 6.54
C SER A 130 -3.24 3.24 6.39
N PHE A 131 -2.00 2.83 6.61
CA PHE A 131 -1.58 1.44 6.56
C PHE A 131 -2.23 0.61 7.66
N TYR A 132 -2.27 1.11 8.90
CA TYR A 132 -2.93 0.46 10.01
C TYR A 132 -4.40 0.19 9.70
N ASN A 133 -5.15 1.20 9.25
CA ASN A 133 -6.56 1.04 8.90
C ASN A 133 -6.77 -0.01 7.80
N THR A 134 -5.90 -0.02 6.79
CA THR A 134 -5.95 -0.99 5.70
C THR A 134 -5.63 -2.40 6.20
N ALA A 135 -4.56 -2.56 6.99
CA ALA A 135 -4.12 -3.83 7.54
C ALA A 135 -5.16 -4.41 8.52
N ASP A 136 -5.78 -3.57 9.36
CA ASP A 136 -6.87 -4.00 10.24
C ASP A 136 -8.08 -4.47 9.44
N TRP A 137 -8.43 -3.79 8.34
CA TRP A 137 -9.46 -4.25 7.41
C TRP A 137 -9.08 -5.53 6.65
N MET A 138 -7.83 -5.99 6.64
CA MET A 138 -7.45 -7.28 6.04
C MET A 138 -7.71 -8.47 6.96
N ARG A 139 -7.80 -8.24 8.28
CA ARG A 139 -7.99 -9.32 9.25
C ARG A 139 -9.23 -10.15 8.94
N ASN A 140 -9.07 -11.46 9.10
CA ASN A 140 -10.13 -12.44 8.87
C ASN A 140 -10.23 -13.46 10.02
N ARG A 141 -9.49 -13.21 11.11
CA ARG A 141 -9.66 -13.86 12.41
C ARG A 141 -10.14 -12.88 13.49
N PRO A 142 -10.95 -13.35 14.45
CA PRO A 142 -11.45 -12.50 15.54
C PRO A 142 -10.31 -12.01 16.44
N GLU A 143 -9.34 -12.86 16.72
CA GLU A 143 -8.09 -12.57 17.42
C GLU A 143 -6.91 -12.41 16.47
#